data_AF-A0A5A7NDF5-F1
#
_entry.id   AF-A0A5A7NDF5-F1
#
_cell.length_a   1.000
_cell.length_b   1.000
_cell.length_c   1.000
_cell.angle_alpha   90.00
_cell.angle_beta   90.00
_cell.angle_gamma   90.00
#
_symmetry.space_group_name_H-M   'P 1'
#
loop_
_entity.id
_entity.type
_entity.pdbx_description
1 polymer ?
#
loop_
_entity_poly.entity_id
_entity_poly.type
_entity_poly.pdbx_seq_one_letter_code
_entity_poly.pdbx_strand_id
1 'polypeptide(L)'
;MHYHPLTIYRHQVCKQADTVLAMVLLGDQFAPADKARDLRYYEDVTVHDSTLSACVFGMLASQVGRLEQAHEYFRHAAFVDLGDLHKNTGHGLHMASLGGSWMCLVNGFAGLRFVEGRPVFSPVLPDQWQGLSFRIRVRGRIILVQIGKNRCCYRLISGAPLTIQHHDQPLELKPDETMEASPLGKEPA
;
A
#
# COMPACT_ATOMS: atom_id res chain seq x y z
N MET A 1 10.24 28.29 -2.33
CA MET A 1 10.68 28.10 -0.93
C MET A 1 10.75 29.47 -0.27
N HIS A 2 9.90 29.72 0.74
CA HIS A 2 9.77 31.05 1.36
C HIS A 2 10.61 31.23 2.63
N TYR A 3 11.24 30.16 3.13
CA TYR A 3 12.03 30.15 4.37
C TYR A 3 13.43 29.61 4.11
N HIS A 4 14.41 30.12 4.88
CA HIS A 4 15.76 29.58 4.88
C HIS A 4 15.76 28.15 5.47
N PRO A 5 16.54 27.17 4.95
CA PRO A 5 16.53 25.80 5.46
C PRO A 5 16.78 25.68 6.97
N LEU A 6 17.69 26.50 7.53
CA LEU A 6 17.96 26.55 8.98
C LEU A 6 16.75 26.98 9.82
N THR A 7 15.78 27.68 9.23
CA THR A 7 14.51 27.97 9.90
C THR A 7 13.71 26.68 10.04
N ILE A 8 13.55 25.92 8.95
CA ILE A 8 12.75 24.69 8.92
C ILE A 8 13.33 23.61 9.84
N TYR A 9 14.66 23.43 9.85
CA TYR A 9 15.32 22.35 10.62
C TYR A 9 15.18 22.47 12.14
N ARG A 10 14.68 23.59 12.65
CA ARG A 10 14.41 23.80 14.09
C ARG A 10 12.97 23.46 14.48
N HIS A 11 12.14 23.06 13.52
CA HIS A 11 10.75 22.67 13.72
C HIS A 11 10.52 21.21 13.34
N GLN A 12 9.43 20.65 13.85
CA GLN A 12 8.97 19.32 13.46
C GLN A 12 8.21 19.43 12.14
N VAL A 13 8.98 19.52 11.04
CA VAL A 13 8.44 19.58 9.67
C VAL A 13 9.16 18.54 8.82
N CYS A 14 8.45 17.47 8.49
CA CYS A 14 8.91 16.42 7.60
C CYS A 14 8.50 16.76 6.16
N LYS A 15 9.47 16.72 5.24
CA LYS A 15 9.18 16.88 3.80
C LYS A 15 8.31 15.74 3.27
N GLN A 16 8.58 14.53 3.74
CA GLN A 16 8.01 13.28 3.24
C GLN A 16 8.05 12.19 4.30
N ALA A 17 7.46 11.03 3.99
CA ALA A 17 7.55 9.84 4.83
C ALA A 17 9.00 9.47 5.19
N ASP A 18 9.24 9.32 6.50
CA ASP A 18 10.50 8.87 7.09
C ASP A 18 10.23 7.64 7.98
N THR A 19 9.84 7.84 9.25
CA THR A 19 9.41 6.74 10.14
C THR A 19 8.24 5.94 9.57
N VAL A 20 7.29 6.62 8.93
CA VAL A 20 6.16 5.99 8.21
C VAL A 20 6.66 5.05 7.11
N LEU A 21 7.75 5.39 6.40
CA LEU A 21 8.35 4.50 5.41
C LEU A 21 8.99 3.27 6.05
N ALA A 22 9.69 3.44 7.17
CA ALA A 22 10.25 2.31 7.92
C ALA A 22 9.16 1.31 8.34
N MET A 23 8.00 1.81 8.78
CA MET A 23 6.84 0.97 9.14
C MET A 23 6.19 0.25 7.96
N VAL A 24 6.31 0.79 6.74
CA VAL A 24 5.85 0.10 5.53
C VAL A 24 6.84 -1.00 5.13
N LEU A 25 8.14 -0.68 5.14
CA LEU A 25 9.20 -1.61 4.70
C LEU A 25 9.42 -2.77 5.68
N LEU A 26 9.33 -2.50 6.97
CA LEU A 26 9.56 -3.45 8.07
C LEU A 26 8.26 -3.70 8.83
N GLY A 27 7.13 -3.82 8.11
CA GLY A 27 5.80 -3.81 8.72
C GLY A 27 5.52 -4.95 9.72
N ASP A 28 6.29 -6.03 9.69
CA ASP A 28 6.24 -7.14 10.65
C ASP A 28 6.96 -6.82 11.98
N GLN A 29 7.77 -5.76 12.03
CA GLN A 29 8.54 -5.35 13.22
C GLN A 29 7.78 -4.37 14.14
N PHE A 30 6.56 -3.98 13.76
CA PHE A 30 5.75 -3.00 14.50
C PHE A 30 4.35 -3.51 14.78
N ALA A 31 3.88 -3.33 16.01
CA ALA A 31 2.51 -3.67 16.35
C ALA A 31 1.51 -2.75 15.59
N PRO A 32 0.30 -3.23 15.26
CA PRO A 32 -0.72 -2.40 14.59
C PRO A 32 -1.03 -1.10 15.33
N ALA A 33 -1.08 -1.14 16.67
CA ALA A 33 -1.33 0.03 17.50
C ALA A 33 -0.21 1.09 17.40
N ASP A 34 1.06 0.65 17.31
CA ASP A 34 2.20 1.56 17.12
C ASP A 34 2.13 2.24 15.76
N LYS A 35 1.83 1.48 14.70
CA LYS A 35 1.64 2.02 13.35
C LYS A 35 0.52 3.05 13.31
N ALA A 36 -0.61 2.79 13.95
CA ALA A 36 -1.75 3.71 13.96
C ALA A 36 -1.43 5.00 14.74
N ARG A 37 -0.75 4.88 15.88
CA ARG A 37 -0.30 6.03 16.67
C ARG A 37 0.69 6.89 15.90
N ASP A 38 1.71 6.27 15.32
CA ASP A 38 2.80 6.99 14.67
C ASP A 38 2.33 7.57 13.33
N LEU A 39 1.46 6.87 12.58
CA LEU A 39 0.80 7.44 11.39
C LEU A 39 0.10 8.76 11.74
N ARG A 40 -0.72 8.79 12.80
CA ARG A 40 -1.42 10.00 13.24
C ARG A 40 -0.46 11.13 13.61
N TYR A 41 0.61 10.81 14.33
CA TYR A 41 1.60 11.81 14.70
C TYR A 41 2.33 12.39 13.47
N TYR A 42 2.81 11.52 12.58
CA TYR A 42 3.57 11.96 11.41
C TYR A 42 2.72 12.64 10.35
N GLU A 43 1.41 12.39 10.32
CA GLU A 43 0.45 13.15 9.49
C GLU A 43 0.52 14.66 9.81
N ASP A 44 0.48 15.01 11.10
CA ASP A 44 0.40 16.41 11.54
C ASP A 44 1.69 17.20 11.26
N VAL A 45 2.81 16.51 11.09
CA VAL A 45 4.13 17.14 10.91
C VAL A 45 4.70 16.95 9.50
N THR A 46 4.01 16.24 8.59
CA THR A 46 4.50 16.00 7.22
C THR A 46 3.79 16.88 6.21
N VAL A 47 4.54 17.64 5.41
CA VAL A 47 3.97 18.58 4.42
C VAL A 47 3.73 17.95 3.05
N HIS A 48 4.23 16.73 2.81
CA HIS A 48 4.10 16.00 1.54
C HIS A 48 4.66 16.74 0.31
N ASP A 49 5.66 17.60 0.51
CA ASP A 49 6.40 18.33 -0.55
C ASP A 49 7.20 17.40 -1.49
N SER A 50 7.17 16.10 -1.26
CA SER A 50 7.67 15.06 -2.15
C SER A 50 6.51 14.20 -2.63
N THR A 51 6.43 13.96 -3.94
CA THR A 51 5.40 13.10 -4.54
C THR A 51 5.50 11.64 -4.09
N LEU A 52 6.63 11.23 -3.52
CA LEU A 52 6.79 9.91 -2.89
C LEU A 52 6.07 9.81 -1.52
N SER A 53 5.72 10.93 -0.88
CA SER A 53 5.15 10.90 0.47
C SER A 53 3.76 10.26 0.49
N ALA A 54 2.88 10.70 -0.42
CA ALA A 54 1.48 10.30 -0.44
C ALA A 54 1.31 8.77 -0.52
N CYS A 55 2.05 8.10 -1.41
CA CYS A 55 1.87 6.65 -1.58
C CYS A 55 2.29 5.85 -0.34
N VAL A 56 3.32 6.28 0.38
CA VAL A 56 3.78 5.60 1.60
C VAL A 56 2.78 5.75 2.74
N PHE A 57 2.25 6.97 2.93
CA PHE A 57 1.18 7.20 3.90
C PHE A 57 -0.09 6.43 3.54
N GLY A 58 -0.45 6.38 2.25
CA GLY A 58 -1.57 5.59 1.76
C GLY A 58 -1.42 4.10 2.07
N MET A 59 -0.23 3.53 1.84
CA MET A 59 0.06 2.13 2.19
C MET A 59 -0.07 1.86 3.68
N LEU A 60 0.45 2.73 4.55
CA LEU A 60 0.34 2.53 6.01
C LEU A 60 -1.11 2.72 6.50
N ALA A 61 -1.81 3.72 5.97
CA ALA A 61 -3.23 3.97 6.27
C ALA A 61 -4.11 2.76 5.91
N SER A 62 -3.87 2.09 4.78
CA SER A 62 -4.54 0.83 4.43
C SER A 62 -4.30 -0.24 5.49
N GLN A 63 -3.07 -0.38 5.98
CA GLN A 63 -2.70 -1.41 6.95
C GLN A 63 -3.35 -1.22 8.33
N VAL A 64 -3.64 0.02 8.71
CA VAL A 64 -4.25 0.35 10.01
C VAL A 64 -5.75 0.63 9.92
N GLY A 65 -6.39 0.29 8.79
CA GLY A 65 -7.84 0.40 8.62
C GLY A 65 -8.36 1.81 8.33
N ARG A 66 -7.50 2.81 8.09
CA ARG A 66 -7.91 4.18 7.71
C ARG A 66 -8.16 4.27 6.20
N LEU A 67 -9.16 3.53 5.71
CA LEU A 67 -9.34 3.28 4.28
C LEU A 67 -9.72 4.52 3.45
N GLU A 68 -10.47 5.45 4.04
CA GLU A 68 -10.79 6.73 3.39
C GLU A 68 -9.52 7.55 3.16
N GLN A 69 -8.72 7.75 4.21
CA GLN A 69 -7.42 8.43 4.13
C GLN A 69 -6.47 7.73 3.13
N ALA A 70 -6.42 6.39 3.18
CA ALA A 70 -5.62 5.61 2.24
C ALA A 70 -6.05 5.84 0.78
N HIS A 71 -7.36 5.95 0.54
CA HIS A 71 -7.91 6.21 -0.78
C HIS A 71 -7.57 7.62 -1.28
N GLU A 72 -7.66 8.64 -0.42
CA GLU A 72 -7.24 10.00 -0.77
C GLU A 72 -5.75 10.06 -1.16
N TYR A 73 -4.89 9.40 -0.38
CA TYR A 73 -3.47 9.30 -0.69
C TYR A 73 -3.17 8.57 -1.99
N PHE A 74 -3.88 7.47 -2.27
CA PHE A 74 -3.78 6.79 -3.55
C PHE A 74 -4.20 7.71 -4.71
N ARG A 75 -5.32 8.45 -4.57
CA ARG A 75 -5.76 9.41 -5.59
C ARG A 75 -4.70 10.50 -5.80
N HIS A 76 -4.13 11.05 -4.74
CA HIS A 76 -3.05 12.03 -4.87
C HIS A 76 -1.88 11.43 -5.67
N ALA A 77 -1.36 10.27 -5.28
CA ALA A 77 -0.23 9.65 -5.96
C ALA A 77 -0.52 9.30 -7.44
N ALA A 78 -1.74 8.85 -7.75
CA ALA A 78 -2.16 8.47 -9.10
C ALA A 78 -2.42 9.67 -10.03
N PHE A 79 -2.85 10.80 -9.48
CA PHE A 79 -3.21 11.99 -10.25
C PHE A 79 -2.21 13.14 -10.13
N VAL A 80 -1.07 12.95 -9.45
CA VAL A 80 -0.09 14.02 -9.21
C VAL A 80 0.36 14.73 -10.49
N ASP A 81 0.70 13.95 -11.53
CA ASP A 81 1.13 14.49 -12.82
C ASP A 81 -0.06 14.97 -13.66
N LEU A 82 -1.14 14.18 -13.72
CA LEU A 82 -2.33 14.48 -14.52
C LEU A 82 -3.04 15.76 -14.07
N GLY A 83 -3.04 16.02 -12.76
CA GLY A 83 -3.63 17.21 -12.15
C GLY A 83 -2.63 18.34 -11.90
N ASP A 84 -1.35 18.17 -12.25
CA ASP A 84 -0.25 19.10 -11.93
C ASP A 84 -0.30 19.57 -10.45
N LEU A 85 -0.50 18.62 -9.53
CA LEU A 85 -0.82 18.92 -8.13
C LEU A 85 0.34 19.61 -7.40
N HIS A 86 1.58 19.38 -7.85
CA HIS A 86 2.80 20.02 -7.36
C HIS A 86 3.23 21.26 -8.20
N LYS A 87 2.47 21.60 -9.26
CA LYS A 87 2.73 22.76 -10.16
C LYS A 87 4.10 22.72 -10.83
N ASN A 88 4.57 21.52 -11.15
CA ASN A 88 5.90 21.27 -11.67
C ASN A 88 5.95 20.07 -12.63
N THR A 89 4.82 19.53 -13.09
CA THR A 89 4.78 18.43 -14.07
C THR A 89 5.48 18.82 -15.38
N GLY A 90 5.49 20.12 -15.72
CA GLY A 90 6.24 20.65 -16.87
C GLY A 90 7.75 20.41 -16.80
N HIS A 91 8.30 20.08 -15.62
CA HIS A 91 9.71 19.71 -15.46
C HIS A 91 9.97 18.21 -15.71
N GLY A 92 8.92 17.39 -15.84
CA GLY A 92 9.00 15.95 -16.03
C GLY A 92 8.03 15.19 -15.14
N LEU A 93 7.77 13.93 -15.48
CA LEU A 93 6.88 13.05 -14.73
C LEU A 93 7.51 12.59 -13.41
N HIS A 94 6.69 12.46 -12.37
CA HIS A 94 7.12 11.96 -11.08
C HIS A 94 7.12 10.42 -11.06
N MET A 95 8.12 9.83 -11.71
CA MET A 95 8.24 8.36 -11.89
C MET A 95 8.11 7.56 -10.58
N ALA A 96 8.64 8.09 -9.47
CA ALA A 96 8.51 7.45 -8.16
C ALA A 96 7.06 7.42 -7.65
N SER A 97 6.28 8.48 -7.90
CA SER A 97 4.84 8.51 -7.58
C SER A 97 4.04 7.58 -8.49
N LEU A 98 4.38 7.52 -9.78
CA LEU A 98 3.75 6.59 -10.72
C LEU A 98 3.93 5.14 -10.26
N GLY A 99 5.15 4.73 -9.90
CA GLY A 99 5.40 3.43 -9.27
C GLY A 99 4.69 3.27 -7.92
N GLY A 100 4.69 4.32 -7.10
CA GLY A 100 4.00 4.38 -5.82
C GLY A 100 2.49 4.15 -5.92
N SER A 101 1.84 4.63 -6.98
CA SER A 101 0.41 4.41 -7.21
C SER A 101 0.08 2.92 -7.37
N TRP A 102 0.94 2.16 -8.05
CA TRP A 102 0.80 0.70 -8.13
C TRP A 102 1.07 0.02 -6.78
N MET A 103 2.05 0.51 -6.03
CA MET A 103 2.35 -0.01 -4.68
C MET A 103 1.19 0.24 -3.69
N CYS A 104 0.48 1.37 -3.78
CA CYS A 104 -0.74 1.59 -2.99
C CYS A 104 -1.79 0.49 -3.24
N LEU A 105 -1.96 0.07 -4.50
CA LEU A 105 -2.89 -1.00 -4.84
C LEU A 105 -2.42 -2.35 -4.29
N VAL A 106 -1.15 -2.67 -4.49
CA VAL A 106 -0.63 -4.03 -4.23
C VAL A 106 -0.15 -4.21 -2.79
N ASN A 107 0.67 -3.31 -2.27
CA ASN A 107 1.20 -3.37 -0.90
C ASN A 107 0.28 -2.68 0.13
N GLY A 108 -0.54 -1.73 -0.30
CA GLY A 108 -1.56 -1.09 0.53
C GLY A 108 -2.85 -1.92 0.56
N PHE A 109 -3.73 -1.74 -0.44
CA PHE A 109 -5.07 -2.33 -0.44
C PHE A 109 -5.08 -3.86 -0.55
N ALA A 110 -4.26 -4.47 -1.41
CA ALA A 110 -4.16 -5.93 -1.42
C ALA A 110 -3.33 -6.49 -0.25
N GLY A 111 -2.65 -5.61 0.50
CA GLY A 111 -1.84 -5.96 1.66
C GLY A 111 -0.70 -6.93 1.35
N LEU A 112 -0.19 -6.96 0.11
CA LEU A 112 0.89 -7.87 -0.29
C LEU A 112 2.18 -7.54 0.47
N ARG A 113 2.69 -8.52 1.21
CA ARG A 113 4.00 -8.52 1.85
C ARG A 113 4.70 -9.85 1.62
N PHE A 114 6.01 -9.88 1.88
CA PHE A 114 6.77 -11.12 1.92
C PHE A 114 7.23 -11.38 3.34
N VAL A 115 6.76 -12.48 3.94
CA VAL A 115 7.17 -12.94 5.27
C VAL A 115 7.89 -14.25 5.09
N GLU A 116 9.15 -14.33 5.52
CA GLU A 116 10.02 -15.50 5.29
C GLU A 116 10.06 -15.96 3.81
N GLY A 117 9.96 -14.99 2.89
CA GLY A 117 9.94 -15.24 1.45
C GLY A 117 8.63 -15.83 0.89
N ARG A 118 7.57 -15.95 1.70
CA ARG A 118 6.22 -16.34 1.27
C ARG A 118 5.34 -15.10 1.03
N PRO A 119 4.54 -15.04 -0.05
CA PRO A 119 3.58 -13.97 -0.25
C PRO A 119 2.45 -14.05 0.78
N VAL A 120 2.24 -12.95 1.51
CA VAL A 120 1.14 -12.74 2.44
C VAL A 120 0.26 -11.63 1.89
N PHE A 121 -1.04 -11.85 1.84
CA PHE A 121 -2.05 -10.85 1.45
C PHE A 121 -2.93 -10.53 2.66
N SER A 122 -3.22 -9.25 2.86
CA SER A 122 -4.17 -8.77 3.87
C SER A 122 -5.11 -7.76 3.21
N PRO A 123 -5.99 -8.23 2.32
CA PRO A 123 -6.80 -7.35 1.48
C PRO A 123 -7.74 -6.48 2.30
N VAL A 124 -7.87 -5.22 1.89
CA VAL A 124 -8.82 -4.23 2.37
C VAL A 124 -9.30 -3.41 1.17
N LEU A 125 -10.58 -3.09 1.11
CA LEU A 125 -11.16 -2.28 0.03
C LEU A 125 -11.90 -1.06 0.61
N PRO A 126 -11.66 0.15 0.09
CA PRO A 126 -12.52 1.29 0.37
C PRO A 126 -13.95 1.01 -0.10
N ASP A 127 -14.95 1.54 0.62
CA ASP A 127 -16.38 1.34 0.28
C ASP A 127 -16.76 1.76 -1.14
N GLN A 128 -16.02 2.72 -1.68
CA GLN A 128 -16.19 3.32 -2.99
C GLN A 128 -15.79 2.37 -4.13
N TRP A 129 -15.06 1.29 -3.83
CA TRP A 129 -14.57 0.34 -4.83
C TRP A 129 -15.45 -0.91 -4.88
N GLN A 130 -15.67 -1.44 -6.08
CA GLN A 130 -16.33 -2.74 -6.27
C GLN A 130 -15.34 -3.91 -6.17
N GLY A 131 -14.08 -3.65 -6.51
CA GLY A 131 -13.02 -4.63 -6.42
C GLY A 131 -11.70 -4.13 -7.00
N LEU A 132 -10.66 -4.94 -6.84
CA LEU A 132 -9.31 -4.75 -7.34
C LEU A 132 -8.82 -6.07 -7.97
N SER A 133 -8.28 -6.01 -9.19
CA SER A 133 -7.76 -7.18 -9.89
C SER A 133 -6.41 -6.88 -10.50
N PHE A 134 -5.42 -7.74 -10.25
CA PHE A 134 -4.07 -7.58 -10.80
C PHE A 134 -3.35 -8.93 -10.90
N ARG A 135 -2.24 -8.93 -11.64
CA ARG A 135 -1.33 -10.08 -11.72
C ARG A 135 0.02 -9.71 -11.12
N ILE A 136 0.63 -10.66 -10.42
CA ILE A 136 2.02 -10.54 -9.95
C ILE A 136 2.83 -11.75 -10.36
N ARG A 137 4.13 -11.54 -10.54
CA ARG A 137 5.09 -12.62 -10.75
C ARG A 137 5.87 -12.89 -9.47
N VAL A 138 5.77 -14.10 -8.94
CA VAL A 138 6.49 -14.53 -7.74
C VAL A 138 7.35 -15.74 -8.09
N ARG A 139 8.68 -15.58 -8.04
CA ARG A 139 9.66 -16.67 -8.27
C ARG A 139 9.31 -17.49 -9.53
N GLY A 140 9.10 -16.81 -10.66
CA GLY A 140 8.77 -17.43 -11.96
C GLY A 140 7.29 -17.84 -12.14
N ARG A 141 6.44 -17.67 -11.14
CA ARG A 141 5.01 -18.03 -11.18
C ARG A 141 4.16 -16.79 -11.38
N ILE A 142 3.07 -16.88 -12.14
CA ILE A 142 2.12 -15.77 -12.31
C ILE A 142 0.86 -16.08 -11.52
N ILE A 143 0.48 -15.17 -10.64
CA ILE A 143 -0.74 -15.26 -9.82
C ILE A 143 -1.69 -14.16 -10.28
N LEU A 144 -2.96 -14.50 -10.48
CA LEU A 144 -4.06 -13.54 -10.58
C LEU A 144 -4.70 -13.39 -9.20
N VAL A 145 -4.79 -12.14 -8.74
CA VAL A 145 -5.42 -11.76 -7.48
C VAL A 145 -6.65 -10.93 -7.82
N GLN A 146 -7.80 -11.31 -7.28
CA GLN A 146 -9.07 -10.61 -7.47
C GLN A 146 -9.72 -10.40 -6.12
N ILE A 147 -9.87 -9.15 -5.70
CA ILE A 147 -10.44 -8.75 -4.42
C ILE A 147 -11.78 -8.08 -4.73
N GLY A 148 -12.86 -8.54 -4.11
CA GLY A 148 -14.18 -7.92 -4.17
C GLY A 148 -14.77 -7.75 -2.78
N LYS A 149 -15.94 -7.11 -2.68
CA LYS A 149 -16.58 -6.79 -1.38
C LYS A 149 -16.85 -8.01 -0.49
N ASN A 150 -17.15 -9.16 -1.10
CA ASN A 150 -17.57 -10.36 -0.37
C ASN A 150 -16.62 -11.56 -0.54
N ARG A 151 -15.63 -11.46 -1.44
CA ARG A 151 -14.68 -12.56 -1.70
C ARG A 151 -13.36 -12.07 -2.25
N CYS A 152 -12.29 -12.80 -1.93
CA CYS A 152 -10.99 -12.74 -2.58
C CYS A 152 -10.75 -14.05 -3.32
N CYS A 153 -10.28 -13.98 -4.56
CA CYS A 153 -9.95 -15.12 -5.39
C CYS A 153 -8.47 -15.06 -5.78
N TYR A 154 -7.79 -16.19 -5.68
CA TYR A 154 -6.40 -16.38 -6.08
C TYR A 154 -6.32 -17.52 -7.09
N ARG A 155 -5.63 -17.28 -8.21
CA ARG A 155 -5.43 -18.29 -9.25
C ARG A 155 -3.99 -18.32 -9.71
N LEU A 156 -3.40 -19.53 -9.75
CA LEU A 156 -2.11 -19.75 -10.39
C LEU A 156 -2.32 -19.79 -11.91
N ILE A 157 -1.85 -18.76 -12.59
CA ILE A 157 -1.97 -18.63 -14.06
C ILE A 157 -0.87 -19.41 -14.76
N SER A 158 0.33 -19.43 -14.18
CA SER A 158 1.44 -20.23 -14.71
C SER A 158 2.51 -20.49 -13.64
N GLY A 159 3.26 -21.59 -13.82
CA GLY A 159 4.34 -22.03 -12.94
C GLY A 159 3.96 -23.20 -12.04
N ALA A 160 4.90 -23.63 -11.21
CA ALA A 160 4.68 -24.71 -10.24
C ALA A 160 3.75 -24.24 -9.09
N PRO A 161 3.09 -25.17 -8.37
CA PRO A 161 2.29 -24.86 -7.20
C PRO A 161 2.99 -23.91 -6.21
N LEU A 162 2.20 -23.11 -5.52
CA LEU A 162 2.68 -22.09 -4.60
C LEU A 162 1.74 -21.93 -3.41
N THR A 163 2.30 -22.00 -2.22
CA THR A 163 1.59 -21.58 -1.01
C THR A 163 1.69 -20.07 -0.86
N ILE A 164 0.54 -19.43 -0.76
CA ILE A 164 0.40 -18.05 -0.30
C ILE A 164 -0.26 -18.06 1.07
N GLN A 165 -0.28 -16.90 1.73
CA GLN A 165 -1.02 -16.69 2.95
C GLN A 165 -2.04 -15.56 2.74
N HIS A 166 -3.29 -15.82 3.12
CA HIS A 166 -4.37 -14.86 3.13
C HIS A 166 -4.74 -14.58 4.59
N HIS A 167 -4.40 -13.39 5.08
CA HIS A 167 -4.34 -13.06 6.52
C HIS A 167 -3.53 -14.11 7.28
N ASP A 168 -4.17 -14.94 8.09
CA ASP A 168 -3.53 -16.02 8.88
C ASP A 168 -3.76 -17.41 8.27
N GLN A 169 -4.44 -17.48 7.12
CA GLN A 169 -4.80 -18.74 6.48
C GLN A 169 -3.86 -19.07 5.31
N PRO A 170 -3.14 -20.21 5.35
CA PRO A 170 -2.37 -20.67 4.21
C PRO A 170 -3.29 -21.20 3.11
N LEU A 171 -3.00 -20.84 1.85
CA LEU A 171 -3.70 -21.32 0.66
C LEU A 171 -2.68 -21.89 -0.32
N GLU A 172 -2.88 -23.14 -0.75
CA GLU A 172 -2.10 -23.74 -1.82
C GLU A 172 -2.74 -23.41 -3.18
N LEU A 173 -2.00 -22.75 -4.06
CA LEU A 173 -2.44 -22.47 -5.42
C LEU A 173 -1.90 -23.55 -6.37
N LYS A 174 -2.82 -24.21 -7.09
CA LYS A 174 -2.52 -25.20 -8.13
C LYS A 174 -3.00 -24.70 -9.49
N PRO A 175 -2.45 -25.21 -10.60
CA PRO A 175 -2.98 -24.94 -11.93
C PRO A 175 -4.47 -25.31 -12.01
N ASP A 176 -5.23 -24.56 -12.80
CA ASP A 176 -6.67 -24.79 -13.07
C ASP A 176 -7.63 -24.73 -11.87
N GLU A 177 -7.12 -24.43 -10.66
CA GLU A 177 -7.91 -24.21 -9.46
C GLU A 177 -8.02 -22.71 -9.12
N THR A 178 -9.16 -22.31 -8.57
CA THR A 178 -9.36 -20.97 -7.99
C THR A 178 -9.59 -21.13 -6.50
N MET A 179 -8.71 -20.53 -5.70
CA MET A 179 -8.86 -20.49 -4.25
C MET A 179 -9.65 -19.26 -3.85
N GLU A 180 -10.73 -19.45 -3.10
CA GLU A 180 -11.55 -18.37 -2.56
C GLU A 180 -11.32 -18.19 -1.06
N ALA A 181 -11.36 -16.94 -0.60
CA ALA A 181 -11.28 -16.56 0.80
C ALA A 181 -12.16 -15.33 1.08
N SER A 182 -12.49 -15.09 2.35
CA SER A 182 -13.17 -13.85 2.78
C SER A 182 -12.29 -12.63 2.50
N PRO A 183 -12.81 -11.46 2.10
CA PRO A 183 -11.99 -10.26 1.94
C PRO A 183 -11.62 -9.61 3.26
N LEU A 184 -12.27 -9.99 4.36
CA LEU A 184 -12.01 -9.47 5.69
C LEU A 184 -11.33 -10.55 6.54
N GLY A 185 -10.09 -10.30 6.95
CA GLY A 185 -9.53 -10.88 8.15
C GLY A 185 -10.28 -10.33 9.36
N LYS A 186 -10.32 -11.09 10.47
CA LYS A 186 -10.87 -10.58 11.74
C LYS A 186 -10.26 -9.21 12.01
N GLU A 187 -11.09 -8.22 12.38
CA GLU A 187 -10.62 -6.88 12.70
C GLU A 187 -9.41 -6.97 13.65
N PRO A 188 -8.33 -6.21 13.39
CA PRO A 188 -7.24 -6.13 14.35
C PRO A 188 -7.81 -5.59 15.66
N ALA A 189 -7.62 -6.36 16.74
CA ALA A 189 -8.01 -5.98 18.10
C ALA A 189 -7.26 -4.72 18.58
#